data_AF-A0A919SQK1-F1
#
_entry.id   AF-A0A919SQK1-F1
#
_cell.length_a   1.000
_cell.length_b   1.000
_cell.length_c   1.000
_cell.angle_alpha   90.00
_cell.angle_beta   90.00
_cell.angle_gamma   90.00
#
_symmetry.space_group_name_H-M   'P 1'
#
loop_
_entity.id
_entity.type
_entity.pdbx_description
1 polymer ?
#
loop_
_entity_poly.entity_id
_entity_poly.type
_entity_poly.pdbx_seq_one_letter_code
_entity_poly.pdbx_strand_id
1 'polypeptide(L)'
;MWDLLLMPSRLPRLLAATGLAVTVLTLAACSQQSAEEKPPAAPAAVPGSTAQFGDGPAPETTVSPIATATSEKPAVLLADGRWPGFIAKVAGETVSMDLVEFLTGDAAAAAWQKKYPDSEQDSPDNDYFIVNDNTKLRRLPLSQGIQVTVVGATGPGTEEAIAVSAVEQHFGNLLKGTLFWFTVKQGEVTKIEQQFLP
;
A
#
# COMPACT_ATOMS: atom_id res chain seq x y z
N MET A 1 -38.45 26.75 0.49
CA MET A 1 -38.65 28.09 1.06
C MET A 1 -37.41 28.46 1.86
N TRP A 2 -36.36 28.91 1.18
CA TRP A 2 -35.31 29.76 1.74
C TRP A 2 -34.85 30.66 0.61
N ASP A 3 -35.03 31.95 0.88
CA ASP A 3 -34.94 33.07 -0.04
C ASP A 3 -33.57 33.76 0.11
N LEU A 4 -33.27 34.58 -0.89
CA LEU A 4 -32.09 35.41 -1.16
C LEU A 4 -31.33 36.00 0.04
N LEU A 5 -30.00 36.01 -0.12
CA LEU A 5 -29.10 37.13 0.23
C LEU A 5 -27.89 37.07 -0.72
N LEU A 6 -27.95 37.68 -1.93
CA LEU A 6 -27.40 39.00 -2.24
C LEU A 6 -26.04 39.28 -1.55
N MET A 7 -24.92 39.11 -2.27
CA MET A 7 -24.25 40.25 -2.92
C MET A 7 -23.10 39.85 -3.87
N PRO A 8 -22.83 40.67 -4.89
CA PRO A 8 -21.86 40.40 -5.96
C PRO A 8 -20.52 41.06 -5.68
N SER A 9 -19.42 40.53 -6.23
CA SER A 9 -18.30 41.35 -6.69
C SER A 9 -17.41 40.60 -7.67
N ARG A 10 -17.45 41.10 -8.90
CA ARG A 10 -16.56 40.79 -10.02
C ARG A 10 -15.17 41.37 -9.74
N LEU A 11 -14.09 40.74 -10.23
CA LEU A 11 -13.12 41.30 -11.20
C LEU A 11 -11.95 40.30 -11.46
N PRO A 12 -11.07 40.51 -12.46
CA PRO A 12 -10.92 39.58 -13.58
C PRO A 12 -9.61 38.78 -13.60
N ARG A 13 -9.62 37.75 -14.45
CA ARG A 13 -8.45 37.00 -14.94
C ARG A 13 -7.40 37.94 -15.54
N LEU A 14 -6.15 37.79 -15.08
CA LEU A 14 -4.97 38.23 -15.80
C LEU A 14 -4.14 37.00 -16.18
N LEU A 15 -4.21 36.70 -17.48
CA LEU A 15 -3.26 35.84 -18.19
C LEU A 15 -1.89 36.52 -18.19
N ALA A 16 -0.84 35.79 -17.84
CA ALA A 16 0.52 36.11 -18.27
C ALA A 16 1.30 34.82 -18.51
N ALA A 17 1.55 34.58 -19.80
CA ALA A 17 2.43 33.56 -20.34
C ALA A 17 3.91 33.95 -20.15
N THR A 18 4.80 33.06 -20.62
CA THR A 18 6.28 33.14 -20.74
C THR A 18 7.05 32.56 -19.54
N GLY A 19 8.09 31.74 -19.71
CA GLY A 19 8.82 31.34 -20.91
C GLY A 19 9.62 30.05 -20.67
N LEU A 20 9.87 29.34 -21.78
CA LEU A 20 10.59 28.09 -21.90
C LEU A 20 12.11 28.37 -21.75
N ALA A 21 12.78 27.74 -20.79
CA ALA A 21 14.24 27.71 -20.72
C ALA A 21 14.72 26.25 -20.84
N VAL A 22 15.27 25.92 -22.01
CA VAL A 22 15.91 24.63 -22.30
C VAL A 22 17.33 24.69 -21.75
N THR A 23 17.63 23.89 -20.74
CA THR A 23 18.99 23.75 -20.18
C THR A 23 19.58 22.41 -20.63
N VAL A 24 20.64 22.48 -21.43
CA VAL A 24 21.42 21.32 -21.88
C VAL A 24 22.34 20.90 -20.72
N LEU A 25 22.10 19.71 -20.15
CA LEU A 25 22.96 19.12 -19.12
C LEU A 25 23.92 18.11 -19.78
N THR A 26 25.22 18.36 -19.65
CA THR A 26 26.29 17.47 -20.12
C THR A 26 26.45 16.28 -19.15
N LEU A 27 26.37 15.06 -19.68
CA LEU A 27 26.67 13.84 -18.94
C LEU A 27 28.19 13.67 -18.76
N ALA A 28 28.68 13.81 -17.54
CA ALA A 28 29.96 13.27 -17.12
C ALA A 28 29.72 11.90 -16.45
N ALA A 29 29.92 10.83 -17.20
CA ALA A 29 29.86 9.46 -16.68
C ALA A 29 31.21 9.12 -16.02
N CYS A 30 31.21 8.96 -14.69
CA CYS A 30 32.33 8.40 -13.96
C CYS A 30 32.32 6.87 -14.09
N SER A 31 33.29 6.35 -14.85
CA SER A 31 33.74 4.96 -14.82
C SER A 31 34.74 4.75 -13.69
N GLN A 32 34.49 3.80 -12.78
CA GLN A 32 35.46 3.15 -11.88
C GLN A 32 34.70 2.12 -11.02
N GLN A 33 35.16 0.92 -10.71
CA GLN A 33 36.28 0.09 -11.16
C GLN A 33 35.98 -1.31 -10.61
N SER A 34 36.25 -2.34 -11.41
CA SER A 34 36.12 -3.75 -11.08
C SER A 34 36.83 -4.13 -9.78
N ALA A 35 36.13 -4.87 -8.91
CA ALA A 35 36.78 -5.71 -7.90
C ALA A 35 37.08 -7.06 -8.54
N GLU A 36 38.37 -7.34 -8.72
CA GLU A 36 38.90 -8.66 -9.05
C GLU A 36 39.67 -9.17 -7.83
N GLU A 37 39.21 -10.26 -7.23
CA GLU A 37 40.09 -11.14 -6.46
C GLU A 37 39.65 -12.60 -6.67
N LYS A 38 40.54 -13.36 -7.32
CA LYS A 38 40.42 -14.80 -7.59
C LYS A 38 41.01 -15.62 -6.41
N PRO A 39 40.63 -16.91 -6.28
CA PRO A 39 40.68 -17.72 -5.06
C PRO A 39 41.93 -18.59 -4.92
N PRO A 40 42.06 -19.32 -3.79
CA PRO A 40 42.74 -20.62 -3.76
C PRO A 40 41.76 -21.80 -3.55
N ALA A 41 42.27 -22.95 -3.96
CA ALA A 41 41.58 -24.17 -4.35
C ALA A 41 41.20 -25.14 -3.22
N ALA A 42 40.29 -26.06 -3.56
CA ALA A 42 39.94 -27.29 -2.85
C ALA A 42 41.11 -28.30 -2.79
N PRO A 43 41.00 -29.35 -1.96
CA PRO A 43 40.68 -30.66 -2.55
C PRO A 43 39.68 -31.54 -1.77
N ALA A 44 39.12 -32.48 -2.52
CA ALA A 44 38.08 -33.44 -2.18
C ALA A 44 38.54 -34.65 -1.33
N ALA A 45 37.60 -35.32 -0.66
CA ALA A 45 37.57 -36.78 -0.52
C ALA A 45 36.14 -37.28 -0.20
N VAL A 46 35.78 -38.40 -0.82
CA VAL A 46 34.51 -39.14 -0.92
C VAL A 46 34.49 -40.32 0.08
N PRO A 47 33.64 -41.38 -0.08
CA PRO A 47 32.25 -41.51 0.31
C PRO A 47 32.04 -42.66 1.33
N GLY A 48 30.79 -42.83 1.82
CA GLY A 48 30.30 -44.14 2.25
C GLY A 48 29.69 -44.20 3.63
N SER A 49 28.42 -44.62 3.70
CA SER A 49 28.05 -45.81 4.47
C SER A 49 26.68 -46.29 4.04
N THR A 50 26.68 -47.46 3.42
CA THR A 50 25.50 -48.27 3.10
C THR A 50 25.10 -49.05 4.35
N ALA A 51 23.86 -48.91 4.80
CA ALA A 51 23.19 -49.91 5.64
C ALA A 51 21.67 -49.68 5.53
N GLN A 52 20.78 -50.66 5.57
CA GLN A 52 20.78 -52.09 5.29
C GLN A 52 19.28 -52.41 5.29
N PHE A 53 18.81 -53.20 4.33
CA PHE A 53 17.43 -53.67 4.28
C PHE A 53 17.14 -54.51 5.53
N GLY A 54 16.19 -54.02 6.35
CA GLY A 54 15.51 -54.79 7.37
C GLY A 54 14.15 -55.21 6.83
N ASP A 55 14.06 -56.47 6.44
CA ASP A 55 12.82 -57.18 6.14
C ASP A 55 12.13 -57.52 7.47
N GLY A 56 10.92 -57.01 7.66
CA GLY A 56 10.12 -57.21 8.88
C GLY A 56 8.67 -56.83 8.61
N PRO A 57 7.70 -57.75 8.78
CA PRO A 57 6.31 -57.47 8.48
C PRO A 57 5.73 -56.42 9.43
N ALA A 58 5.16 -55.37 8.84
CA ALA A 58 4.50 -54.27 9.53
C ALA A 58 3.20 -54.74 10.22
N PRO A 59 2.87 -54.23 11.43
CA PRO A 59 1.50 -54.24 11.93
C PRO A 59 0.64 -53.31 11.08
N GLU A 60 -0.53 -53.79 10.66
CA GLU A 60 -1.55 -53.00 9.97
C GLU A 60 -1.92 -51.77 10.80
N THR A 61 -1.36 -50.62 10.42
CA THR A 61 -1.77 -49.32 10.92
C THR A 61 -2.54 -48.63 9.81
N THR A 62 -3.81 -48.37 10.10
CA THR A 62 -4.73 -47.54 9.29
C THR A 62 -4.05 -46.23 8.89
N VAL A 63 -3.65 -46.11 7.63
CA VAL A 63 -3.16 -44.86 7.05
C VAL A 63 -4.34 -43.96 6.72
N SER A 64 -4.60 -42.98 7.58
CA SER A 64 -5.32 -41.77 7.19
C SER A 64 -4.56 -41.09 6.04
N PRO A 65 -5.23 -40.60 4.99
CA PRO A 65 -4.55 -39.85 3.95
C PRO A 65 -3.93 -38.59 4.58
N ILE A 66 -2.60 -38.52 4.56
CA ILE A 66 -1.85 -37.29 4.82
C ILE A 66 -2.25 -36.33 3.71
N ALA A 67 -3.10 -35.36 4.05
CA ALA A 67 -3.33 -34.20 3.21
C ALA A 67 -1.96 -33.56 2.96
N THR A 68 -1.48 -33.66 1.73
CA THR A 68 -0.35 -32.87 1.25
C THR A 68 -0.80 -31.42 1.34
N ALA A 69 -0.43 -30.75 2.43
CA ALA A 69 -0.51 -29.30 2.50
C ALA A 69 0.48 -28.76 1.47
N THR A 70 0.01 -28.60 0.23
CA THR A 70 0.68 -27.72 -0.72
C THR A 70 0.72 -26.36 -0.04
N SER A 71 1.89 -25.97 0.46
CA SER A 71 2.20 -24.57 0.77
C SER A 71 2.12 -23.80 -0.54
N GLU A 72 0.89 -23.44 -0.91
CA GLU A 72 0.63 -22.54 -2.02
C GLU A 72 1.21 -21.20 -1.61
N LYS A 73 2.35 -20.86 -2.22
CA LYS A 73 2.89 -19.50 -2.19
C LYS A 73 1.72 -18.56 -2.48
N PRO A 74 1.35 -17.63 -1.58
CA PRO A 74 0.21 -16.77 -1.82
C PRO A 74 0.35 -16.11 -3.19
N ALA A 75 -0.63 -16.30 -4.06
CA ALA A 75 -0.70 -15.52 -5.30
C ALA A 75 -0.61 -14.05 -4.90
N VAL A 76 0.40 -13.35 -5.42
CA VAL A 76 0.65 -11.94 -5.08
C VAL A 76 -0.59 -11.14 -5.45
N LEU A 77 -1.36 -10.75 -4.42
CA LEU A 77 -2.69 -10.18 -4.58
C LEU A 77 -2.65 -8.71 -5.05
N LEU A 78 -1.49 -8.07 -4.87
CA LEU A 78 -1.24 -6.67 -5.20
C LEU A 78 0.22 -6.50 -5.65
N ALA A 79 0.43 -5.75 -6.72
CA ALA A 79 1.78 -5.42 -7.19
C ALA A 79 2.49 -4.48 -6.19
N ASP A 80 3.82 -4.48 -6.26
CA ASP A 80 4.64 -3.54 -5.50
C ASP A 80 4.24 -2.10 -5.82
N GLY A 81 4.09 -1.27 -4.78
CA GLY A 81 3.63 0.09 -4.96
C GLY A 81 2.99 0.70 -3.71
N ARG A 82 2.42 1.89 -3.88
CA ARG A 82 1.71 2.63 -2.84
C ARG A 82 0.23 2.72 -3.20
N TRP A 83 -0.63 2.24 -2.31
CA TRP A 83 -2.04 2.02 -2.57
C TRP A 83 -2.89 2.75 -1.54
N PRO A 84 -3.83 3.62 -1.94
CA PRO A 84 -4.76 4.23 -1.00
C PRO A 84 -5.90 3.25 -0.68
N GLY A 85 -6.38 3.25 0.56
CA GLY A 85 -7.50 2.43 0.95
C GLY A 85 -7.93 2.57 2.41
N PHE A 86 -8.99 1.86 2.75
CA PHE A 86 -9.49 1.73 4.10
C PHE A 86 -9.07 0.40 4.73
N ILE A 87 -8.81 0.39 6.04
CA ILE A 87 -8.61 -0.85 6.78
C ILE A 87 -9.99 -1.45 7.07
N ALA A 88 -10.29 -2.59 6.45
CA ALA A 88 -11.53 -3.31 6.70
C ALA A 88 -11.43 -4.22 7.94
N LYS A 89 -10.25 -4.85 8.14
CA LYS A 89 -9.97 -5.73 9.29
C LYS A 89 -8.47 -5.97 9.46
N VAL A 90 -8.02 -6.03 10.71
CA VAL A 90 -6.71 -6.60 11.08
C VAL A 90 -6.93 -7.97 11.73
N ALA A 91 -6.18 -9.00 11.32
CA ALA A 91 -6.27 -10.34 11.90
C ALA A 91 -4.89 -11.00 11.96
N GLY A 92 -4.30 -11.04 13.16
CA GLY A 92 -2.94 -11.54 13.36
C GLY A 92 -1.94 -10.73 12.51
N GLU A 93 -1.18 -11.44 11.67
CA GLU A 93 -0.18 -10.86 10.76
C GLU A 93 -0.76 -10.53 9.38
N THR A 94 -2.08 -10.35 9.27
CA THR A 94 -2.73 -9.99 8.00
C THR A 94 -3.62 -8.76 8.15
N VAL A 95 -3.66 -7.96 7.09
CA VAL A 95 -4.59 -6.84 6.95
C VAL A 95 -5.50 -7.07 5.76
N SER A 96 -6.79 -6.84 5.94
CA SER A 96 -7.78 -6.77 4.86
C SER A 96 -8.06 -5.29 4.57
N MET A 97 -7.84 -4.88 3.34
CA MET A 97 -7.92 -3.51 2.86
C MET A 97 -9.01 -3.39 1.80
N ASP A 98 -9.73 -2.28 1.80
CA ASP A 98 -10.58 -1.87 0.70
C ASP A 98 -9.88 -0.75 -0.07
N LEU A 99 -9.46 -1.03 -1.30
CA LEU A 99 -8.67 -0.07 -2.08
C LEU A 99 -9.57 0.93 -2.78
N VAL A 100 -9.13 2.18 -2.79
CA VAL A 100 -9.86 3.31 -3.37
C VAL A 100 -9.00 4.05 -4.38
N GLU A 101 -9.62 4.95 -5.12
CA GLU A 101 -8.92 5.99 -5.86
C GLU A 101 -8.92 7.26 -5.02
N PHE A 102 -7.73 7.77 -4.69
CA PHE A 102 -7.57 9.09 -4.08
C PHE A 102 -7.16 10.08 -5.15
N LEU A 103 -8.11 10.85 -5.65
CA LEU A 103 -7.93 11.81 -6.73
C LEU A 103 -7.72 13.21 -6.14
N THR A 104 -6.91 14.03 -6.80
CA THR A 104 -6.68 15.44 -6.42
C THR A 104 -6.70 16.34 -7.66
N GLY A 105 -6.91 17.64 -7.49
CA GLY A 105 -6.87 18.62 -8.58
C GLY A 105 -7.89 18.34 -9.69
N ASP A 106 -7.47 18.54 -10.94
CA ASP A 106 -8.31 18.33 -12.12
C ASP A 106 -8.93 16.92 -12.20
N ALA A 107 -8.22 15.90 -11.71
CA ALA A 107 -8.75 14.53 -11.67
C ALA A 107 -9.90 14.40 -10.67
N ALA A 108 -9.79 15.06 -9.51
CA ALA A 108 -10.86 15.12 -8.53
C ALA A 108 -12.07 15.90 -9.07
N ALA A 109 -11.84 17.06 -9.70
CA ALA A 109 -12.90 17.87 -10.31
C ALA A 109 -13.65 17.11 -11.41
N ALA A 110 -12.92 16.46 -12.32
CA ALA A 110 -13.53 15.67 -13.40
C ALA A 110 -14.36 14.50 -12.84
N ALA A 111 -13.85 13.79 -11.83
CA ALA A 111 -14.57 12.69 -11.19
C ALA A 111 -15.80 13.20 -10.40
N TRP A 112 -15.70 14.36 -9.76
CA TRP A 112 -16.79 15.02 -9.05
C TRP A 112 -17.93 15.40 -10.00
N GLN A 113 -17.64 16.12 -11.09
CA GLN A 113 -18.64 16.51 -12.09
C GLN A 113 -19.30 15.28 -12.72
N LYS A 114 -18.55 14.19 -12.93
CA LYS A 114 -19.11 12.92 -13.40
C LYS A 114 -20.06 12.29 -12.40
N LYS A 115 -19.74 12.35 -11.09
CA LYS A 115 -20.57 11.77 -10.01
C LYS A 115 -21.80 12.64 -9.72
N TYR A 116 -21.65 13.95 -9.81
CA TYR A 116 -22.66 14.96 -9.46
C TYR A 116 -22.84 15.96 -10.61
N PRO A 117 -23.49 15.57 -11.73
CA PRO A 117 -23.61 16.43 -12.91
C PRO A 117 -24.47 17.68 -12.68
N ASP A 118 -25.35 17.65 -11.68
CA ASP A 118 -26.24 18.76 -11.30
C ASP A 118 -25.67 19.62 -10.16
N SER A 119 -24.43 19.37 -9.74
CA SER A 119 -23.76 20.15 -8.70
C SER A 119 -23.49 21.58 -9.18
N GLU A 120 -23.78 22.58 -8.33
CA GLU A 120 -23.38 23.97 -8.57
C GLU A 120 -21.86 24.19 -8.35
N GLN A 121 -21.19 23.25 -7.66
CA GLN A 121 -19.73 23.24 -7.49
C GLN A 121 -19.06 22.48 -8.63
N ASP A 122 -18.01 23.07 -9.20
CA ASP A 122 -17.20 22.47 -10.26
C ASP A 122 -16.18 21.42 -9.76
N SER A 123 -15.89 21.42 -8.46
CA SER A 123 -14.89 20.55 -7.82
C SER A 123 -15.33 20.21 -6.40
N PRO A 124 -14.81 19.12 -5.81
CA PRO A 124 -15.03 18.84 -4.39
C PRO A 124 -14.35 19.88 -3.51
N ASP A 125 -14.83 20.02 -2.28
CA ASP A 125 -14.14 20.79 -1.26
C ASP A 125 -12.74 20.20 -1.00
N ASN A 126 -11.80 21.06 -0.61
CA ASN A 126 -10.40 20.69 -0.32
C ASN A 126 -9.64 20.00 -1.47
N ASP A 127 -10.17 20.06 -2.70
CA ASP A 127 -9.54 19.62 -3.95
C ASP A 127 -9.13 18.13 -3.99
N TYR A 128 -9.85 17.29 -3.24
CA TYR A 128 -9.70 15.84 -3.31
C TYR A 128 -11.03 15.11 -3.48
N PHE A 129 -10.98 13.97 -4.14
CA PHE A 129 -12.14 13.09 -4.26
C PHE A 129 -11.74 11.63 -4.06
N ILE A 130 -12.37 10.97 -3.08
CA ILE A 130 -12.17 9.55 -2.83
C ILE A 130 -13.27 8.77 -3.54
N VAL A 131 -12.89 7.95 -4.51
CA VAL A 131 -13.81 7.07 -5.22
C VAL A 131 -13.59 5.64 -4.78
N ASN A 132 -14.63 5.02 -4.26
CA ASN A 132 -14.66 3.60 -3.97
C ASN A 132 -15.81 2.93 -4.73
N ASP A 133 -15.62 2.74 -6.03
CA ASP A 133 -16.55 1.99 -6.89
C ASP A 133 -16.11 0.51 -6.99
N ASN A 134 -15.46 -0.02 -5.95
CA ASN A 134 -14.98 -1.39 -5.85
C ASN A 134 -15.56 -2.07 -4.60
N THR A 135 -15.92 -3.35 -4.71
CA THR A 135 -16.41 -4.16 -3.57
C THR A 135 -15.39 -5.20 -3.10
N LYS A 136 -14.25 -5.29 -3.78
CA LYS A 136 -13.26 -6.34 -3.53
C LYS A 136 -12.29 -5.93 -2.43
N LEU A 137 -12.27 -6.69 -1.34
CA LEU A 137 -11.22 -6.60 -0.33
C LEU A 137 -9.91 -7.24 -0.79
N ARG A 138 -8.78 -6.72 -0.32
CA ARG A 138 -7.44 -7.27 -0.52
C ARG A 138 -6.86 -7.69 0.81
N ARG A 139 -6.50 -8.96 0.96
CA ARG A 139 -5.86 -9.47 2.16
C ARG A 139 -4.39 -9.74 1.87
N LEU A 140 -3.51 -9.06 2.59
CA LEU A 140 -2.06 -9.22 2.46
C LEU A 140 -1.44 -9.49 3.83
N PRO A 141 -0.32 -10.24 3.88
CA PRO A 141 0.50 -10.32 5.08
C PRO A 141 1.11 -8.95 5.40
N LEU A 142 1.40 -8.76 6.69
CA LEU A 142 2.07 -7.61 7.26
C LEU A 142 3.53 -7.96 7.54
N SER A 143 4.46 -7.09 7.16
CA SER A 143 5.87 -7.27 7.52
C SER A 143 6.07 -7.32 9.02
N GLN A 144 6.96 -8.20 9.47
CA GLN A 144 7.23 -8.37 10.90
C GLN A 144 7.57 -7.03 11.58
N GLY A 145 6.90 -6.74 12.70
CA GLY A 145 7.16 -5.54 13.49
C GLY A 145 6.66 -4.23 12.87
N ILE A 146 5.88 -4.29 11.78
CA ILE A 146 5.30 -3.09 11.17
C ILE A 146 4.46 -2.30 12.17
N GLN A 147 4.53 -0.98 12.05
CA GLN A 147 3.71 -0.02 12.79
C GLN A 147 2.85 0.78 11.81
N VAL A 148 1.78 1.38 12.33
CA VAL A 148 0.95 2.33 11.59
C VAL A 148 1.35 3.73 12.01
N THR A 149 1.75 4.55 11.04
CA THR A 149 1.94 5.98 11.25
C THR A 149 0.59 6.67 11.17
N VAL A 150 0.19 7.37 12.22
CA VAL A 150 -1.08 8.11 12.33
C VAL A 150 -0.80 9.60 12.51
N VAL A 151 -1.77 10.44 12.16
CA VAL A 151 -1.69 11.88 12.42
C VAL A 151 -1.76 12.10 13.93
N GLY A 152 -0.80 12.84 14.46
CA GLY A 152 -0.63 13.03 15.90
C GLY A 152 -1.76 13.86 16.51
N ALA A 153 -2.08 13.55 17.77
CA ALA A 153 -3.15 14.20 18.52
C ALA A 153 -2.91 15.72 18.79
N THR A 154 -1.68 16.19 18.62
CA THR A 154 -1.29 17.58 18.88
C THR A 154 -1.59 18.55 17.73
N GLY A 155 -2.05 18.03 16.59
CA GLY A 155 -2.51 18.85 15.45
C GLY A 155 -1.99 18.34 14.10
N PRO A 156 -2.44 18.94 12.99
CA PRO A 156 -1.96 18.60 11.66
C PRO A 156 -0.44 18.79 11.56
N GLY A 157 0.25 17.87 10.89
CA GLY A 157 1.70 17.91 10.69
C GLY A 157 2.52 17.25 11.80
N THR A 158 1.89 16.69 12.83
CA THR A 158 2.56 15.74 13.74
C THR A 158 2.18 14.31 13.40
N GLU A 159 3.05 13.36 13.70
CA GLU A 159 2.86 11.95 13.44
C GLU A 159 3.18 11.13 14.70
N GLU A 160 2.44 10.03 14.87
CA GLU A 160 2.64 9.05 15.94
C GLU A 160 2.71 7.65 15.31
N ALA A 161 3.56 6.77 15.83
CA ALA A 161 3.60 5.37 15.43
C ALA A 161 2.87 4.51 16.45
N ILE A 162 1.87 3.75 15.99
CA ILE A 162 1.10 2.82 16.82
C ILE A 162 1.28 1.38 16.33
N ALA A 163 1.13 0.41 17.24
CA ALA A 163 1.08 -0.99 16.85
C ALA A 163 -0.13 -1.26 15.95
N VAL A 164 -0.02 -2.15 14.95
CA VAL A 164 -1.16 -2.50 14.09
C VAL A 164 -2.33 -3.08 14.90
N SER A 165 -2.05 -3.83 15.97
CA SER A 165 -3.07 -4.36 16.88
C SER A 165 -3.84 -3.28 17.64
N ALA A 166 -3.30 -2.06 17.74
CA ALA A 166 -3.95 -0.95 18.42
C ALA A 166 -4.84 -0.11 17.49
N VAL A 167 -4.82 -0.34 16.17
CA VAL A 167 -5.54 0.49 15.18
C VAL A 167 -7.04 0.56 15.46
N GLU A 168 -7.69 -0.57 15.74
CA GLU A 168 -9.13 -0.62 16.02
C GLU A 168 -9.49 0.18 17.28
N GLN A 169 -8.67 0.07 18.33
CA GLN A 169 -8.86 0.83 19.56
C GLN A 169 -8.58 2.33 19.37
N HIS A 170 -7.54 2.67 18.60
CA HIS A 170 -7.09 4.05 18.40
C HIS A 170 -8.14 4.87 17.64
N PHE A 171 -8.69 4.32 16.55
CA PHE A 171 -9.67 5.03 15.71
C PHE A 171 -11.13 4.78 16.11
N GLY A 172 -11.42 3.65 16.76
CA GLY A 172 -12.79 3.25 17.08
C GLY A 172 -13.70 3.29 15.84
N ASN A 173 -14.83 4.01 15.95
CA ASN A 173 -15.80 4.13 14.86
C ASN A 173 -15.26 4.90 13.63
N LEU A 174 -14.22 5.73 13.80
CA LEU A 174 -13.66 6.51 12.70
C LEU A 174 -12.86 5.65 11.73
N LEU A 175 -12.40 4.46 12.15
CA LEU A 175 -11.51 3.62 11.34
C LEU A 175 -12.04 3.37 9.92
N LYS A 176 -13.36 3.18 9.78
CA LYS A 176 -14.01 2.90 8.48
C LYS A 176 -13.94 4.06 7.49
N GLY A 177 -13.81 5.29 7.98
CA GLY A 177 -13.66 6.50 7.17
C GLY A 177 -12.22 7.03 7.11
N THR A 178 -11.29 6.43 7.85
CA THR A 178 -9.89 6.85 7.87
C THR A 178 -9.15 6.31 6.66
N LEU A 179 -8.72 7.20 5.76
CA LEU A 179 -7.92 6.83 4.61
C LEU A 179 -6.47 6.52 5.03
N PHE A 180 -5.92 5.43 4.50
CA PHE A 180 -4.53 5.03 4.67
C PHE A 180 -3.82 4.84 3.34
N TRP A 181 -2.51 4.96 3.35
CA TRP A 181 -1.60 4.50 2.32
C TRP A 181 -0.91 3.22 2.75
N PHE A 182 -1.04 2.19 1.92
CA PHE A 182 -0.36 0.92 2.08
C PHE A 182 0.80 0.83 1.09
N THR A 183 2.02 0.64 1.59
CA THR A 183 3.15 0.29 0.74
C THR A 183 3.27 -1.23 0.69
N VAL A 184 3.16 -1.79 -0.52
CA VAL A 184 3.33 -3.22 -0.76
C VAL A 184 4.68 -3.46 -1.43
N LYS A 185 5.43 -4.45 -0.94
CA LYS A 185 6.65 -4.96 -1.54
C LYS A 185 6.67 -6.48 -1.46
N GLN A 186 6.99 -7.14 -2.56
CA GLN A 186 7.06 -8.61 -2.67
C GLN A 186 5.79 -9.32 -2.15
N GLY A 187 4.63 -8.69 -2.32
CA GLY A 187 3.33 -9.23 -1.87
C GLY A 187 3.04 -9.08 -0.37
N GLU A 188 3.81 -8.26 0.34
CA GLU A 188 3.63 -7.96 1.77
C GLU A 188 3.44 -6.46 1.98
N VAL A 189 2.62 -6.08 2.96
CA VAL A 189 2.48 -4.68 3.38
C VAL A 189 3.64 -4.33 4.30
N THR A 190 4.49 -3.39 3.86
CA THR A 190 5.70 -2.96 4.59
C THR A 190 5.58 -1.59 5.23
N LYS A 191 4.52 -0.83 4.91
CA LYS A 191 4.24 0.48 5.53
C LYS A 191 2.74 0.77 5.51
N ILE A 192 2.22 1.35 6.59
CA ILE A 192 0.84 1.85 6.68
C ILE A 192 0.87 3.25 7.26
N GLU A 193 0.30 4.22 6.56
CA GLU A 193 0.31 5.63 6.95
C GLU A 193 -1.08 6.22 6.80
N GLN A 194 -1.60 6.90 7.81
CA GLN A 194 -2.83 7.67 7.69
C GLN A 194 -2.63 8.83 6.71
N GLN A 195 -3.59 9.02 5.81
CA GLN A 195 -3.70 10.26 5.03
C GLN A 195 -4.42 11.31 5.89
N PHE A 196 -3.76 12.45 6.12
CA PHE A 196 -4.43 13.62 6.67
C PHE A 196 -5.38 14.22 5.63
N LEU A 197 -6.64 14.46 6.00
CA LEU A 197 -7.60 15.19 5.19
C LEU A 197 -8.01 16.45 5.96
N PRO A 198 -7.83 17.66 5.40
CA PRO A 198 -8.14 18.92 6.07
C PRO A 198 -9.65 19.14 6.22
#